data_AF-A0AA44YX24-F1
#
_entry.id   AF-A0AA44YX24-F1
#
_cell.length_a   1.000
_cell.length_b   1.000
_cell.length_c   1.000
_cell.angle_alpha   90.00
_cell.angle_beta   90.00
_cell.angle_gamma   90.00
#
_symmetry.space_group_name_H-M   'P 1'
#
loop_
_entity.id
_entity.type
_entity.pdbx_description
1 polymer ?
#
loop_
_entity_poly.entity_id
_entity_poly.type
_entity_poly.pdbx_seq_one_letter_code
_entity_poly.pdbx_strand_id
1 'polypeptide(L)'
;MQKHEVESATLLFGVGLPLAGWLAGTYIGNVPLSPFPQALTAALHATPNNPFIVGGVLAGLGLAASAAYLFHEYGDDGFRGAPYRRWMRGSKMANWHKVKSQVNAANRGENRRRRAEQRGAKDLPPVMIGPMPMPLHLENRNTLICASIGAGKSVAMESMISSAVKRRDKMAVIDPNGTFYSKFSFPGDTILNPFD
;
A
#
# COMPACT_ATOMS: atom_id res chain seq x y z
N MET A 1 3.42 2.08 11.77
CA MET A 1 2.83 1.72 13.07
C MET A 1 3.00 0.24 13.19
N GLN A 2 3.38 -0.23 14.37
CA GLN A 2 3.41 -1.66 14.63
C GLN A 2 1.97 -2.19 14.71
N LYS A 3 1.80 -3.49 14.49
CA LYS A 3 0.48 -4.16 14.54
C LYS A 3 -0.38 -3.74 15.75
N HIS A 4 0.22 -3.76 16.94
CA HIS A 4 -0.50 -3.43 18.18
C HIS A 4 -0.97 -1.97 18.24
N GLU A 5 -0.21 -1.04 17.65
CA GLU A 5 -0.61 0.37 17.56
C GLU A 5 -1.77 0.55 16.59
N VAL A 6 -1.75 -0.18 15.47
CA VAL A 6 -2.85 -0.19 14.48
C VAL A 6 -4.11 -0.77 15.11
N GLU A 7 -4.01 -1.87 15.84
CA GLU A 7 -5.14 -2.49 16.54
C GLU A 7 -5.69 -1.55 17.64
N SER A 8 -4.81 -0.95 18.43
CA SER A 8 -5.21 0.01 19.48
C SER A 8 -5.90 1.23 18.89
N ALA A 9 -5.37 1.78 17.80
CA ALA A 9 -6.01 2.88 17.08
C ALA A 9 -7.37 2.47 16.51
N THR A 10 -7.44 1.28 15.90
CA THR A 10 -8.69 0.75 15.33
C THR A 10 -9.77 0.57 16.39
N LEU A 11 -9.41 0.06 17.58
CA LEU A 11 -10.34 -0.03 18.70
C LEU A 11 -10.78 1.34 19.22
N LEU A 12 -9.82 2.27 19.38
CA LEU A 12 -10.11 3.63 19.85
C LEU A 12 -11.09 4.35 18.92
N PHE A 13 -10.84 4.34 17.61
CA PHE A 13 -11.72 4.97 16.63
C PHE A 13 -13.00 4.17 16.40
N GLY A 14 -12.93 2.83 16.49
CA GLY A 14 -14.06 1.92 16.39
C GLY A 14 -15.14 2.17 17.45
N VAL A 15 -14.75 2.53 18.67
CA VAL A 15 -15.68 2.87 19.76
C VAL A 15 -15.93 4.38 19.82
N GLY A 16 -14.88 5.18 19.68
CA GLY A 16 -14.94 6.63 19.85
C GLY A 16 -15.79 7.35 18.79
N LEU A 17 -15.67 6.97 17.52
CA LEU A 17 -16.38 7.66 16.43
C LEU A 17 -17.90 7.39 16.42
N PRO A 18 -18.40 6.16 16.67
CA PRO A 18 -19.83 5.94 16.83
C PRO A 18 -20.41 6.67 18.04
N LEU A 19 -19.69 6.71 19.16
CA LEU A 19 -20.12 7.46 20.36
C LEU A 19 -20.15 8.98 20.09
N ALA A 20 -19.13 9.52 19.42
CA ALA A 20 -19.11 10.92 19.02
C ALA A 20 -20.24 11.24 18.04
N GLY A 21 -20.51 10.34 17.08
CA GLY A 21 -21.63 10.44 16.16
C GLY A 21 -22.99 10.41 16.87
N TRP A 22 -23.15 9.55 17.87
CA TRP A 22 -24.33 9.50 18.72
C TRP A 22 -24.54 10.81 19.51
N LEU A 23 -23.48 11.34 20.13
CA LEU A 23 -23.51 12.62 20.86
C LEU A 23 -23.81 13.81 19.94
N ALA A 24 -23.24 13.83 18.73
CA ALA A 24 -23.56 14.85 17.74
C ALA A 24 -25.03 14.76 17.31
N GLY A 25 -25.53 13.54 17.10
CA GLY A 25 -26.92 13.29 16.75
C GLY A 25 -27.92 13.67 17.85
N THR A 26 -27.59 13.44 19.13
CA THR A 26 -28.44 13.85 20.27
C THR A 26 -28.46 15.37 20.44
N TYR A 27 -27.31 16.02 20.24
CA TYR A 27 -27.21 17.49 20.25
C TYR A 27 -28.05 18.13 19.13
N ILE A 28 -27.91 17.65 17.89
CA ILE A 28 -28.69 18.17 16.75
C ILE A 28 -30.18 17.85 16.90
N GLY A 29 -30.51 16.65 17.40
CA GLY A 29 -31.88 16.23 17.67
C GLY A 29 -32.54 16.89 18.88
N ASN A 30 -31.85 17.84 19.55
CA ASN A 30 -32.29 18.49 20.79
C ASN A 30 -32.77 17.51 21.87
N VAL A 31 -32.15 16.32 21.94
CA VAL A 31 -32.48 15.32 22.96
C VAL A 31 -31.68 15.63 24.22
N PRO A 32 -32.34 15.98 25.34
CA PRO A 32 -31.64 16.36 26.56
C PRO A 32 -30.89 15.15 27.14
N LEU A 33 -29.64 15.37 27.53
CA LEU A 33 -28.79 14.37 28.21
C LEU A 33 -28.74 14.60 29.75
N SER A 34 -29.45 15.61 30.23
CA SER A 34 -29.57 15.98 31.65
C SER A 34 -31.05 16.06 32.06
N PRO A 35 -31.42 15.67 33.30
CA PRO A 35 -30.57 15.17 34.39
C PRO A 35 -30.17 13.69 34.22
N PHE A 36 -28.94 13.37 34.60
CA PHE A 36 -28.43 12.00 34.60
C PHE A 36 -28.95 11.22 35.82
N PRO A 37 -29.32 9.93 35.72
CA PRO A 37 -29.22 9.03 34.56
C PRO A 37 -30.48 8.94 33.69
N GLN A 38 -31.59 9.56 34.12
CA GLN A 38 -32.91 9.42 33.50
C GLN A 38 -32.96 9.97 32.07
N ALA A 39 -32.25 11.05 31.80
CA ALA A 39 -32.14 11.62 30.46
C ALA A 39 -31.30 10.74 29.51
N LEU A 40 -30.31 10.01 30.03
CA LEU A 40 -29.54 9.05 29.23
C LEU A 40 -30.38 7.84 28.83
N THR A 41 -31.16 7.27 29.75
CA THR A 41 -32.05 6.15 29.43
C THR A 41 -33.12 6.57 28.43
N ALA A 42 -33.68 7.77 28.58
CA ALA A 42 -34.62 8.35 27.61
C ALA A 42 -33.97 8.54 26.23
N ALA A 43 -32.74 9.07 26.16
CA ALA A 43 -32.00 9.23 24.91
C ALA A 43 -31.70 7.89 24.23
N LEU A 44 -31.36 6.85 25.00
CA LEU A 44 -31.15 5.49 24.47
C LEU A 44 -32.44 4.88 23.90
N HIS A 45 -33.58 5.05 24.59
CA HIS A 45 -34.87 4.59 24.08
C HIS A 45 -35.36 5.39 22.86
N ALA A 46 -35.01 6.67 22.78
CA ALA A 46 -35.31 7.52 21.63
C ALA A 46 -34.37 7.27 20.43
N THR A 47 -33.22 6.64 20.66
CA THR A 47 -32.17 6.43 19.64
C THR A 47 -32.69 5.73 18.38
N PRO A 48 -33.48 4.64 18.44
CA PRO A 48 -33.96 3.97 17.24
C PRO A 48 -34.96 4.80 16.42
N ASN A 49 -35.65 5.74 17.06
CA ASN A 49 -36.76 6.49 16.47
C ASN A 49 -36.36 7.90 16.02
N ASN A 50 -35.20 8.41 16.46
CA ASN A 50 -34.73 9.73 16.09
C ASN A 50 -33.77 9.65 14.88
N PRO A 51 -34.16 10.18 13.70
CA PRO A 51 -33.35 10.08 12.49
C PRO A 51 -31.99 10.78 12.61
N PHE A 52 -31.87 11.83 13.43
CA PHE A 52 -30.60 12.52 13.64
C PHE A 52 -29.60 11.69 14.45
N ILE A 53 -30.08 10.96 15.47
CA ILE A 53 -29.24 10.08 16.29
C ILE A 53 -28.79 8.87 15.47
N VAL A 54 -29.71 8.21 14.77
CA VAL A 54 -29.38 7.08 13.89
C VAL A 54 -28.41 7.51 12.79
N GLY A 55 -28.67 8.64 12.13
CA GLY A 55 -27.79 9.20 11.11
C GLY A 55 -26.38 9.50 11.65
N GLY A 56 -26.29 10.08 12.85
CA GLY A 56 -25.02 10.35 13.51
C GLY A 56 -24.23 9.07 13.83
N VAL A 57 -24.88 8.04 14.37
CA VAL A 57 -24.24 6.74 14.64
C VAL A 57 -23.75 6.07 13.35
N LEU A 58 -24.58 6.05 12.31
CA LEU A 58 -24.20 5.46 11.01
C LEU A 58 -23.03 6.21 10.38
N ALA A 59 -23.02 7.55 10.44
CA ALA A 59 -21.89 8.35 9.98
C ALA A 59 -20.62 8.04 10.80
N GLY A 60 -20.74 7.95 12.13
CA GLY A 60 -19.64 7.57 13.02
C GLY A 60 -19.07 6.18 12.72
N LEU A 61 -19.93 5.20 12.45
CA LEU A 61 -19.54 3.85 12.04
C LEU A 61 -18.84 3.85 10.66
N GLY A 62 -19.35 4.61 9.70
CA GLY A 62 -18.73 4.76 8.38
C GLY A 62 -17.32 5.36 8.46
N LEU A 63 -17.16 6.40 9.28
CA LEU A 63 -15.85 6.99 9.57
C LEU A 63 -14.92 6.01 10.30
N ALA A 64 -15.45 5.25 11.26
CA ALA A 64 -14.68 4.22 11.97
C ALA A 64 -14.17 3.12 11.03
N ALA A 65 -15.03 2.58 10.17
CA ALA A 65 -14.64 1.59 9.18
C ALA A 65 -13.60 2.13 8.20
N SER A 66 -13.77 3.39 7.75
CA SER A 66 -12.81 4.06 6.88
C SER A 66 -11.45 4.25 7.56
N ALA A 67 -11.44 4.70 8.81
CA ALA A 67 -10.22 4.87 9.59
C ALA A 67 -9.50 3.53 9.82
N ALA A 68 -10.25 2.48 10.19
CA ALA A 68 -9.73 1.13 10.36
C ALA A 68 -9.05 0.62 9.08
N TYR A 69 -9.71 0.78 7.93
CA TYR A 69 -9.15 0.44 6.63
C TYR A 69 -7.85 1.20 6.35
N LEU A 70 -7.84 2.52 6.57
CA LEU A 70 -6.65 3.35 6.33
C LEU A 70 -5.47 2.97 7.24
N PHE A 71 -5.71 2.71 8.53
CA PHE A 71 -4.63 2.30 9.44
C PHE A 71 -4.08 0.92 9.08
N HIS A 72 -4.94 -0.01 8.66
CA HIS A 72 -4.48 -1.33 8.26
C HIS A 72 -3.72 -1.29 6.93
N GLU A 73 -4.19 -0.53 5.94
CA GLU A 73 -3.59 -0.48 4.60
C GLU A 73 -2.31 0.36 4.56
N TYR A 74 -2.30 1.54 5.20
CA TYR A 74 -1.18 2.49 5.11
C TYR A 74 -0.35 2.60 6.40
N GLY A 75 -0.94 2.27 7.55
CA GLY A 75 -0.32 2.41 8.86
C GLY A 75 0.54 1.21 9.25
N ASP A 76 0.12 -0.01 8.94
CA ASP A 76 0.80 -1.25 9.33
C ASP A 76 2.16 -1.37 8.64
N ASP A 77 3.24 -1.43 9.43
CA ASP A 77 4.60 -1.61 8.93
C ASP A 77 4.93 -3.06 8.52
N GLY A 78 4.02 -4.00 8.77
CA GLY A 78 4.15 -5.41 8.44
C GLY A 78 5.06 -6.18 9.40
N PHE A 79 5.64 -5.54 10.41
CA PHE A 79 6.46 -6.22 11.40
C PHE A 79 5.57 -7.02 12.36
N ARG A 80 5.79 -8.34 12.42
CA ARG A 80 5.00 -9.28 13.23
C ARG A 80 5.75 -9.85 14.45
N GLY A 81 6.96 -9.35 14.72
CA GLY A 81 7.72 -9.74 15.91
C GLY A 81 7.22 -9.06 17.20
N ALA A 82 7.97 -9.23 18.28
CA ALA A 82 7.69 -8.58 19.55
C ALA A 82 7.74 -7.04 19.42
N PRO A 83 6.76 -6.31 19.97
CA PRO A 83 6.74 -4.85 19.90
C PRO A 83 8.02 -4.20 20.43
N TYR A 84 8.44 -3.10 19.81
CA TYR A 84 9.60 -2.34 20.24
C TYR A 84 9.32 -0.84 20.25
N ARG A 85 9.87 -0.12 21.23
CA ARG A 85 9.64 1.33 21.37
C ARG A 85 10.41 2.16 20.33
N ARG A 86 11.63 1.76 20.00
CA ARG A 86 12.50 2.47 19.06
C ARG A 86 13.31 1.50 18.24
N TRP A 87 13.29 1.69 16.93
CA TRP A 87 14.21 1.01 16.04
C TRP A 87 15.58 1.72 16.11
N MET A 88 16.63 0.95 16.40
CA MET A 88 17.97 1.50 16.64
C MET A 88 18.83 1.53 15.37
N ARG A 89 18.93 0.41 14.64
CA ARG A 89 19.76 0.22 13.44
C ARG A 89 19.42 -1.09 12.72
N GLY A 90 19.98 -1.30 11.53
CA GLY A 90 19.92 -2.57 10.79
C GLY A 90 18.91 -2.56 9.64
N SER A 91 18.27 -3.69 9.38
CA SER A 91 17.15 -3.77 8.45
C SER A 91 15.87 -3.33 9.14
N LYS A 92 15.01 -2.62 8.42
CA LYS A 92 13.71 -2.15 8.92
C LYS A 92 12.61 -2.58 7.97
N MET A 93 11.62 -3.30 8.49
CA MET A 93 10.36 -3.51 7.77
C MET A 93 9.54 -2.23 7.77
N ALA A 94 8.89 -1.97 6.64
CA ALA A 94 8.04 -0.81 6.47
C ALA A 94 6.89 -1.15 5.53
N ASN A 95 5.79 -0.41 5.69
CA ASN A 95 4.63 -0.50 4.81
C ASN A 95 5.07 -0.31 3.35
N TRP A 96 4.55 -1.14 2.45
CA TRP A 96 4.94 -1.15 1.05
C TRP A 96 4.65 0.18 0.34
N HIS A 97 3.56 0.88 0.69
CA HIS A 97 3.25 2.22 0.16
C HIS A 97 4.32 3.23 0.55
N LYS A 98 4.81 3.16 1.79
CA LYS A 98 5.88 4.02 2.29
C LYS A 98 7.18 3.74 1.54
N VAL A 99 7.55 2.47 1.38
CA VAL A 99 8.75 2.08 0.62
C VAL A 99 8.61 2.53 -0.83
N LYS A 100 7.46 2.29 -1.47
CA LYS A 100 7.19 2.72 -2.85
C LYS A 100 7.31 4.22 -3.03
N SER A 101 6.76 5.01 -2.09
CA SER A 101 6.87 6.47 -2.09
C SER A 101 8.33 6.93 -1.99
N GLN A 102 9.12 6.30 -1.10
CA GLN A 102 10.55 6.58 -0.95
C GLN A 102 11.36 6.23 -2.20
N VAL A 103 11.11 5.07 -2.81
CA VAL A 103 11.77 4.68 -4.06
C VAL A 103 11.40 5.62 -5.19
N ASN A 104 10.12 6.00 -5.32
CA ASN A 104 9.69 6.98 -6.31
C ASN A 104 10.34 8.35 -6.10
N ALA A 105 10.52 8.79 -4.85
CA ALA A 105 11.25 10.01 -4.54
C ALA A 105 12.72 9.93 -4.95
N ALA A 106 13.39 8.81 -4.65
CA ALA A 106 14.77 8.56 -5.08
C ALA A 106 14.89 8.54 -6.62
N ASN A 107 13.96 7.89 -7.31
CA ASN A 107 13.92 7.83 -8.78
C ASN A 107 13.70 9.21 -9.41
N ARG A 108 12.85 10.06 -8.82
CA ARG A 108 12.72 11.46 -9.23
C ARG A 108 14.01 12.23 -9.06
N GLY A 109 14.73 12.02 -7.95
CA GLY A 109 16.04 12.62 -7.70
C GLY A 109 17.07 12.20 -8.76
N GLU A 110 17.12 10.90 -9.06
CA GLU A 110 18.03 10.35 -10.06
C GLU A 110 17.72 10.86 -11.48
N ASN A 111 16.44 10.94 -11.87
CA ASN A 111 16.06 11.54 -13.14
C ASN A 111 16.38 13.04 -13.23
N ARG A 112 16.34 13.78 -12.10
CA ARG A 112 16.82 15.17 -12.06
C ARG A 112 18.33 15.24 -12.28
N ARG A 113 19.10 14.36 -11.64
CA ARG A 113 20.57 14.25 -11.82
C ARG A 113 20.91 13.96 -13.28
N ARG A 114 20.27 12.96 -13.88
CA ARG A 114 20.45 12.60 -15.30
C ARG A 114 20.17 13.76 -16.26
N ARG A 115 19.12 14.55 -16.01
CA ARG A 115 18.81 15.74 -16.79
C ARG A 115 19.84 16.86 -16.67
N ALA A 116 20.44 17.02 -15.49
CA ALA A 116 21.49 18.01 -15.27
C ALA A 116 22.79 17.63 -15.99
N GLU A 117 23.13 16.33 -16.01
CA GLU A 117 24.35 15.80 -16.65
C GLU A 117 24.22 15.72 -18.17
N GLN A 118 23.05 15.33 -18.67
CA GLN A 118 22.78 15.12 -20.09
C GLN A 118 21.65 16.04 -20.55
N ARG A 119 22.01 17.12 -21.26
CA ARG A 119 21.05 18.04 -21.86
C ARG A 119 20.12 17.26 -22.80
N GLY A 120 18.82 17.32 -22.52
CA GLY A 120 17.78 16.62 -23.30
C GLY A 120 17.48 15.18 -22.87
N ALA A 121 18.10 14.68 -21.79
CA ALA A 121 17.77 13.35 -21.28
C ALA A 121 16.28 13.27 -20.84
N LYS A 122 15.58 12.24 -21.32
CA LYS A 122 14.22 11.94 -20.89
C LYS A 122 14.24 11.21 -19.55
N ASP A 123 13.18 11.39 -18.77
CA ASP A 123 12.96 10.65 -17.53
C ASP A 123 12.92 9.15 -17.86
N LEU A 124 13.74 8.37 -17.17
CA LEU A 124 13.76 6.91 -17.30
C LEU A 124 12.74 6.34 -16.30
N PRO A 125 11.71 5.62 -16.77
CA PRO A 125 10.81 4.91 -15.87
C PRO A 125 11.55 3.70 -15.25
N PRO A 126 11.29 3.33 -13.99
CA PRO A 126 11.97 2.22 -13.35
C PRO A 126 11.53 0.85 -13.88
N VAL A 127 12.43 -0.13 -13.80
CA VAL A 127 12.05 -1.55 -13.90
C VAL A 127 11.17 -1.92 -12.70
N MET A 128 10.14 -2.72 -12.93
CA MET A 128 9.16 -3.11 -11.91
C MET A 128 9.42 -4.53 -11.40
N ILE A 129 9.35 -4.73 -10.09
CA ILE A 129 9.35 -6.05 -9.43
C ILE A 129 7.96 -6.21 -8.78
N GLY A 130 7.06 -6.89 -9.48
CA GLY A 130 5.63 -6.87 -9.17
C GLY A 130 5.09 -5.43 -9.19
N PRO A 131 4.39 -4.98 -8.13
CA PRO A 131 3.89 -3.60 -8.03
C PRO A 131 4.95 -2.58 -7.56
N MET A 132 6.18 -3.04 -7.24
CA MET A 132 7.22 -2.21 -6.65
C MET A 132 8.21 -1.71 -7.71
N PRO A 133 8.46 -0.40 -7.80
CA PRO A 133 9.51 0.13 -8.65
C PRO A 133 10.88 -0.20 -8.08
N MET A 134 11.84 -0.54 -8.94
CA MET A 134 13.24 -0.64 -8.57
C MET A 134 13.88 0.77 -8.51
N PRO A 135 14.79 1.05 -7.56
CA PRO A 135 15.58 2.27 -7.60
C PRO A 135 16.47 2.30 -8.85
N LEU A 136 16.41 3.37 -9.63
CA LEU A 136 17.12 3.49 -10.92
C LEU A 136 18.64 3.25 -10.79
N HIS A 137 19.24 3.75 -9.72
CA HIS A 137 20.67 3.60 -9.43
C HIS A 137 21.08 2.18 -8.97
N LEU A 138 20.12 1.28 -8.78
CA LEU A 138 20.36 -0.12 -8.41
C LEU A 138 20.08 -1.10 -9.56
N GLU A 139 19.49 -0.66 -10.67
CA GLU A 139 19.20 -1.54 -11.82
C GLU A 139 20.46 -2.19 -12.40
N ASN A 140 21.62 -1.52 -12.28
CA ASN A 140 22.91 -2.02 -12.74
C ASN A 140 23.67 -2.88 -11.70
N ARG A 141 23.10 -3.16 -10.52
CA ARG A 141 23.79 -3.87 -9.43
C ARG A 141 23.48 -5.36 -9.34
N ASN A 142 22.90 -5.95 -10.39
CA ASN A 142 22.33 -7.30 -10.42
C ASN A 142 21.22 -7.49 -9.36
N THR A 143 20.23 -8.34 -9.67
CA THR A 143 19.13 -8.66 -8.74
C THR A 143 19.04 -10.17 -8.57
N LEU A 144 19.04 -10.63 -7.33
CA LEU A 144 18.79 -12.02 -6.98
C LEU A 144 17.33 -12.19 -6.54
N ILE A 145 16.60 -13.06 -7.23
CA ILE A 145 15.23 -13.45 -6.83
C ILE A 145 15.25 -14.89 -6.32
N CYS A 146 15.12 -15.04 -5.00
CA CYS A 146 15.01 -16.34 -4.34
C CYS A 146 13.53 -16.64 -4.04
N ALA A 147 13.03 -17.76 -4.55
CA ALA A 147 11.67 -18.23 -4.28
C ALA A 147 11.60 -19.75 -4.42
N SER A 148 10.69 -20.40 -3.68
CA SER A 148 10.39 -21.82 -3.86
C SER A 148 9.58 -22.06 -5.14
N ILE A 149 9.45 -23.32 -5.54
CA ILE A 149 8.59 -23.71 -6.67
C ILE A 149 7.16 -23.26 -6.37
N GLY A 150 6.52 -22.60 -7.35
CA GLY A 150 5.16 -22.09 -7.20
C GLY A 150 5.01 -20.77 -6.44
N ALA A 151 6.08 -20.20 -5.85
CA ALA A 151 6.00 -18.94 -5.09
C ALA A 151 5.93 -17.67 -5.97
N GLY A 152 5.75 -17.80 -7.29
CA GLY A 152 5.57 -16.66 -8.19
C GLY A 152 6.87 -16.02 -8.73
N LYS A 153 8.01 -16.72 -8.71
CA LYS A 153 9.26 -16.22 -9.34
C LYS A 153 9.05 -15.77 -10.79
N SER A 154 8.40 -16.61 -11.60
CA SER A 154 8.12 -16.28 -13.01
C SER A 154 7.23 -15.05 -13.13
N VAL A 155 6.22 -14.88 -12.26
CA VAL A 155 5.33 -13.70 -12.25
C VAL A 155 6.12 -12.42 -11.94
N ALA A 156 7.04 -12.46 -10.97
CA ALA A 156 7.94 -11.34 -10.70
C ALA A 156 8.82 -11.01 -11.92
N MET A 157 9.39 -12.03 -12.57
CA MET A 157 10.19 -11.84 -13.79
C MET A 157 9.37 -11.27 -14.95
N GLU A 158 8.11 -11.68 -15.13
CA GLU A 158 7.22 -11.12 -16.17
C GLU A 158 7.01 -9.62 -15.99
N SER A 159 6.83 -9.15 -14.75
CA SER A 159 6.71 -7.71 -14.49
C SER A 159 8.00 -6.93 -14.82
N MET A 160 9.16 -7.53 -14.55
CA MET A 160 10.46 -6.96 -14.89
C MET A 160 10.64 -6.87 -16.40
N ILE A 161 10.44 -7.99 -17.11
CA ILE A 161 10.53 -8.07 -18.58
C ILE A 161 9.55 -7.08 -19.22
N SER A 162 8.29 -7.05 -18.78
CA SER A 162 7.29 -6.11 -19.29
C SER A 162 7.73 -4.66 -19.14
N SER A 163 8.31 -4.29 -17.99
CA SER A 163 8.80 -2.92 -17.77
C SER A 163 10.03 -2.58 -18.63
N ALA A 164 10.95 -3.53 -18.81
CA ALA A 164 12.12 -3.37 -19.65
C ALA A 164 11.75 -3.27 -21.15
N VAL A 165 10.79 -4.09 -21.61
CA VAL A 165 10.22 -4.00 -22.98
C VAL A 165 9.57 -2.65 -23.21
N LYS A 166 8.78 -2.13 -22.26
CA LYS A 166 8.17 -0.79 -22.35
C LYS A 166 9.22 0.32 -22.47
N ARG A 167 10.40 0.13 -21.87
CA ARG A 167 11.56 1.03 -22.00
C ARG A 167 12.35 0.84 -23.28
N ARG A 168 12.09 -0.23 -24.04
CA ARG A 168 12.90 -0.69 -25.17
C ARG A 168 14.33 -1.06 -24.77
N ASP A 169 14.50 -1.57 -23.55
CA ASP A 169 15.77 -2.09 -23.09
C ASP A 169 16.06 -3.41 -23.82
N LYS A 170 17.32 -3.60 -24.25
CA LYS A 170 17.77 -4.86 -24.82
C LYS A 170 18.01 -5.87 -23.70
N MET A 171 17.55 -7.10 -23.89
CA MET A 171 17.67 -8.16 -22.90
C MET A 171 18.01 -9.50 -23.56
N ALA A 172 18.80 -10.31 -22.86
CA ALA A 172 18.98 -11.72 -23.17
C ALA A 172 18.25 -12.52 -22.08
N VAL A 173 17.35 -13.41 -22.50
CA VAL A 173 16.48 -14.15 -21.57
C VAL A 173 16.74 -15.64 -21.75
N ILE A 174 17.08 -16.31 -20.64
CA ILE A 174 17.13 -17.76 -20.58
C ILE A 174 15.70 -18.23 -20.26
N ASP A 175 15.03 -18.80 -21.25
CA ASP A 175 13.62 -19.16 -21.19
C ASP A 175 13.42 -20.66 -21.48
N PRO A 176 13.38 -21.52 -20.45
CA PRO A 176 13.39 -22.97 -20.63
C PRO A 176 12.28 -23.53 -21.52
N ASN A 177 11.12 -22.86 -21.60
CA ASN A 177 9.93 -23.33 -22.31
C ASN A 177 9.39 -22.32 -23.33
N GLY A 178 10.15 -21.26 -23.66
CA GLY A 178 9.66 -20.19 -24.55
C GLY A 178 8.45 -19.40 -23.98
N THR A 179 8.23 -19.42 -22.66
CA THR A 179 7.08 -18.75 -22.03
C THR A 179 7.19 -17.23 -22.07
N PHE A 180 8.38 -16.68 -21.92
CA PHE A 180 8.62 -15.25 -22.05
C PHE A 180 8.71 -14.86 -23.52
N TYR A 181 9.34 -15.68 -24.36
CA TYR A 181 9.42 -15.43 -25.79
C TYR A 181 8.02 -15.32 -26.42
N SER A 182 7.13 -16.28 -26.15
CA SER A 182 5.74 -16.26 -26.65
C SER A 182 4.92 -15.04 -26.18
N LYS A 183 5.28 -14.42 -25.04
CA LYS A 183 4.57 -13.26 -24.48
C LYS A 183 5.13 -11.92 -24.90
N PHE A 184 6.45 -11.82 -25.07
CA PHE A 184 7.16 -10.54 -25.13
C PHE A 184 8.04 -10.36 -26.36
N SER A 185 8.16 -11.36 -27.24
CA SER A 185 8.94 -11.24 -28.46
C SER A 185 8.30 -10.30 -29.48
N PHE A 186 9.16 -9.68 -30.29
CA PHE A 186 8.80 -8.90 -31.47
C PHE A 186 9.40 -9.53 -32.73
N PRO A 187 8.83 -9.25 -33.92
CA PRO A 187 9.49 -9.59 -35.17
C PRO A 187 10.91 -9.02 -35.22
N GLY A 188 11.90 -9.89 -35.43
CA GLY A 188 13.32 -9.54 -35.46
C GLY A 188 14.12 -9.92 -34.20
N ASP A 189 13.45 -10.40 -33.14
CA ASP A 189 14.16 -10.98 -32.00
C ASP A 189 14.86 -12.29 -32.38
N THR A 190 15.99 -12.56 -31.74
CA THR A 190 16.83 -13.74 -32.03
C THR A 190 16.51 -14.87 -31.07
N ILE A 191 16.23 -16.06 -31.61
CA ILE A 191 16.13 -17.30 -30.85
C ILE A 191 17.43 -18.08 -31.02
N LEU A 192 17.94 -18.61 -29.91
CA LEU A 192 19.06 -19.56 -29.90
C LEU A 192 18.55 -20.90 -29.37
N ASN A 193 18.00 -21.72 -30.28
CA ASN A 193 17.52 -23.06 -29.98
C ASN A 193 17.87 -23.99 -31.16
N PRO A 194 18.62 -25.09 -30.96
CA PRO A 194 19.02 -25.98 -32.05
C PRO A 194 17.87 -26.82 -32.64
N PHE A 195 16.71 -26.82 -32.00
CA PHE A 195 15.53 -27.61 -32.39
C PHE A 195 14.32 -26.76 -32.80
N ASP A 196 14.48 -25.45 -32.85
CA ASP A 196 13.46 -24.52 -33.38
C ASP A 196 13.63 -24.37 -34.89
#